data_AF-A0A327KA05-F1
#
_entry.id   AF-A0A327KA05-F1
#
_cell.length_a   1.000
_cell.length_b   1.000
_cell.length_c   1.000
_cell.angle_alpha   90.00
_cell.angle_beta   90.00
_cell.angle_gamma   90.00
#
_symmetry.space_group_name_H-M   'P 1'
#
loop_
_entity.id
_entity.type
_entity.pdbx_description
1 polymer ?
#
loop_
_entity_poly.entity_id
_entity_poly.type
_entity_poly.pdbx_seq_one_letter_code
_entity_poly.pdbx_strand_id
1 'polypeptide(L)'
;ANGDFRFDRRAGGGVTQIAAGGDRTPILDRWFAWSTGSAVLVQQLGAPTSTSRYAAALQLTVGPSAVVAHLSQQILSDDIRDLAAPESPVTLSIAIDGPAGLSIGWAAYVPAALDSFGTVASPTRTLVASGTWVLDTGIIEKAATFDLPTSATKGLEVELTASLTSSSGSIPITFYAAQLEAGAEKTGFSWRPRSVAQVEASAPRERLPADRYYFVDAATGSDQNTGRRWASAFASVQKALDTIAQLDIGIFNVTVLAKAGTYGPIVVPAAWMGSGTVTVQADTA
;
A
#
# COMPACT_ATOMS: atom_id res chain seq x y z
N ALA A 1 -2.45 -3.08 3.21
CA ALA A 1 -2.08 -1.82 2.54
C ALA A 1 -0.81 -2.06 1.74
N ASN A 2 -0.77 -1.68 0.46
CA ASN A 2 0.50 -1.63 -0.29
C ASN A 2 1.12 -0.23 -0.16
N GLY A 3 1.49 0.15 1.07
CA GLY A 3 2.17 1.42 1.35
C GLY A 3 3.67 1.41 1.02
N ASP A 4 4.22 0.29 0.54
CA ASP A 4 5.66 0.12 0.32
C ASP A 4 6.08 0.22 -1.16
N PHE A 5 5.13 0.48 -2.08
CA PHE A 5 5.39 0.61 -3.52
C PHE A 5 6.29 -0.49 -4.10
N ARG A 6 6.23 -1.71 -3.55
CA ARG A 6 7.17 -2.77 -3.92
C ARG A 6 6.92 -3.20 -5.36
N PHE A 7 8.00 -3.30 -6.12
CA PHE A 7 8.04 -4.00 -7.40
C PHE A 7 7.87 -5.53 -7.17
N ASP A 8 6.65 -6.06 -7.30
CA ASP A 8 6.28 -7.48 -7.32
C ASP A 8 6.83 -8.16 -8.60
N ARG A 9 7.63 -9.19 -8.41
CA ARG A 9 8.42 -9.85 -9.46
C ARG A 9 7.53 -10.73 -10.36
N ARG A 10 6.68 -10.15 -11.22
CA ARG A 10 5.83 -10.92 -12.15
C ARG A 10 6.33 -10.98 -13.60
N ALA A 11 7.32 -10.19 -13.99
CA ALA A 11 7.80 -10.16 -15.39
C ALA A 11 9.21 -10.76 -15.60
N GLY A 12 9.73 -11.59 -14.68
CA GLY A 12 10.98 -12.33 -14.89
C GLY A 12 12.21 -11.48 -15.27
N GLY A 13 12.23 -10.18 -14.96
CA GLY A 13 13.32 -9.27 -15.37
C GLY A 13 13.36 -8.91 -16.86
N GLY A 14 12.26 -9.12 -17.60
CA GLY A 14 12.16 -8.72 -19.00
C GLY A 14 12.23 -7.21 -19.19
N VAL A 15 12.91 -6.77 -20.25
CA VAL A 15 12.97 -5.36 -20.66
C VAL A 15 11.72 -5.02 -21.46
N THR A 16 10.98 -4.01 -21.03
CA THR A 16 9.82 -3.46 -21.76
C THR A 16 10.24 -2.17 -22.45
N GLN A 17 10.04 -2.08 -23.77
CA GLN A 17 10.22 -0.84 -24.51
C GLN A 17 8.91 -0.06 -24.56
N ILE A 18 8.99 1.24 -24.26
CA ILE A 18 7.88 2.18 -24.31
C ILE A 18 8.18 3.20 -25.41
N ALA A 19 7.26 3.33 -26.36
CA ALA A 19 7.39 4.25 -27.49
C ALA A 19 7.33 5.71 -27.04
N ALA A 20 8.02 6.59 -27.78
CA ALA A 20 7.98 8.02 -27.54
C ALA A 20 6.63 8.63 -27.93
N GLY A 21 6.23 9.71 -27.25
CA GLY A 21 5.07 10.52 -27.60
C GLY A 21 3.71 9.84 -27.34
N GLY A 22 3.72 8.65 -26.73
CA GLY A 22 2.53 7.94 -26.29
C GLY A 22 2.02 8.42 -24.93
N ASP A 23 0.83 7.95 -24.57
CA ASP A 23 0.29 8.11 -23.22
C ASP A 23 1.04 7.24 -22.19
N ARG A 24 0.68 7.39 -20.92
CA ARG A 24 1.19 6.57 -19.80
C ARG A 24 1.07 5.08 -20.12
N THR A 25 2.20 4.39 -20.23
CA THR A 25 2.22 2.94 -20.45
C THR A 25 2.38 2.23 -19.10
N PRO A 26 1.45 1.34 -18.71
CA PRO A 26 1.58 0.57 -17.47
C PRO A 26 2.78 -0.37 -17.56
N ILE A 27 3.55 -0.43 -16.47
CA ILE A 27 4.72 -1.32 -16.34
C ILE A 27 4.40 -2.43 -15.36
N LEU A 28 4.46 -2.14 -14.06
CA LEU A 28 4.37 -3.08 -12.96
C LEU A 28 3.81 -2.35 -11.74
N ASP A 29 2.98 -2.99 -10.91
CA ASP A 29 2.46 -2.44 -9.64
C ASP A 29 1.99 -0.97 -9.71
N ARG A 30 1.23 -0.67 -10.76
CA ARG A 30 0.67 0.68 -11.02
C ARG A 30 1.72 1.77 -11.21
N TRP A 31 2.94 1.38 -11.57
CA TRP A 31 3.90 2.26 -12.20
C TRP A 31 3.60 2.40 -13.69
N PHE A 32 3.79 3.63 -14.17
CA PHE A 32 3.61 4.01 -15.55
C PHE A 32 4.85 4.76 -16.01
N ALA A 33 5.23 4.61 -17.26
CA ALA A 33 6.24 5.47 -17.87
C ALA A 33 5.83 5.90 -19.27
N TRP A 34 6.39 7.03 -19.67
CA TRP A 34 6.28 7.60 -21.00
C TRP A 34 7.45 8.56 -21.22
N SER A 35 7.62 9.00 -22.45
CA SER A 35 8.69 9.92 -22.81
C SER A 35 8.32 10.78 -24.01
N THR A 36 8.99 11.91 -24.13
CA THR A 36 8.95 12.76 -25.33
C THR A 36 10.30 12.72 -26.03
N GLY A 37 10.31 12.63 -27.36
CA GLY A 37 11.53 12.68 -28.19
C GLY A 37 12.09 11.30 -28.56
N SER A 38 12.27 10.38 -27.61
CA SER A 38 12.77 9.02 -27.88
C SER A 38 12.12 7.99 -26.97
N ALA A 39 12.09 6.74 -27.43
CA ALA A 39 11.63 5.60 -26.65
C ALA A 39 12.48 5.42 -25.38
N VAL A 40 11.87 4.82 -24.36
CA VAL A 40 12.53 4.43 -23.12
C VAL A 40 12.42 2.92 -22.92
N LEU A 41 13.42 2.35 -22.26
CA LEU A 41 13.38 0.95 -21.83
C LEU A 41 13.15 0.93 -20.33
N VAL A 42 12.31 0.01 -19.87
CA VAL A 42 12.02 -0.17 -18.45
C VAL A 42 12.31 -1.61 -18.08
N GLN A 43 13.04 -1.82 -17.00
CA GLN A 43 13.33 -3.14 -16.47
C GLN A 43 13.36 -3.15 -14.95
N GLN A 44 12.98 -4.28 -14.37
CA GLN A 44 13.18 -4.52 -12.95
C GLN A 44 14.59 -5.08 -12.72
N LEU A 45 15.34 -4.46 -11.82
CA LEU A 45 16.66 -4.93 -11.38
C LEU A 45 16.58 -5.54 -9.98
N GLY A 46 17.46 -6.51 -9.72
CA GLY A 46 17.67 -7.04 -8.38
C GLY A 46 18.44 -6.06 -7.48
N ALA A 47 18.70 -6.49 -6.25
CA ALA A 47 19.58 -5.77 -5.33
C ALA A 47 20.94 -5.50 -5.99
N PRO A 48 21.49 -4.27 -5.90
CA PRO A 48 22.75 -3.91 -6.58
C PRO A 48 23.96 -4.64 -5.99
N THR A 49 23.91 -5.04 -4.72
CA THR A 49 24.90 -5.90 -4.06
C THR A 49 24.21 -6.86 -3.10
N SER A 50 24.90 -7.94 -2.70
CA SER A 50 24.40 -8.91 -1.71
C SER A 50 24.21 -8.32 -0.31
N THR A 51 24.85 -7.18 -0.03
CA THR A 51 24.74 -6.41 1.22
C THR A 51 23.89 -5.15 1.06
N SER A 52 23.31 -4.93 -0.12
CA SER A 52 22.51 -3.74 -0.36
C SER A 52 21.25 -3.74 0.50
N ARG A 53 20.96 -2.58 1.09
CA ARG A 53 19.70 -2.34 1.79
C ARG A 53 18.49 -2.30 0.84
N TYR A 54 18.71 -2.25 -0.48
CA TYR A 54 17.66 -2.19 -1.49
C TYR A 54 17.42 -3.56 -2.11
N ALA A 55 16.19 -4.10 -1.99
CA ALA A 55 15.88 -5.46 -2.45
C ALA A 55 15.62 -5.56 -3.98
N ALA A 56 14.89 -4.61 -4.55
CA ALA A 56 14.56 -4.54 -5.97
C ALA A 56 14.45 -3.08 -6.42
N ALA A 57 14.77 -2.82 -7.69
CA ALA A 57 14.80 -1.49 -8.27
C ALA A 57 14.10 -1.48 -9.63
N LEU A 58 13.66 -0.30 -10.07
CA LEU A 58 13.20 -0.07 -11.42
C LEU A 58 14.23 0.79 -12.14
N GLN A 59 14.74 0.30 -13.26
CA GLN A 59 15.59 1.08 -14.13
C GLN A 59 14.80 1.57 -15.34
N LEU A 60 14.87 2.88 -15.55
CA LEU A 60 14.44 3.56 -16.76
C LEU A 60 15.69 3.91 -17.57
N THR A 61 15.91 3.21 -18.69
CA THR A 61 16.96 3.58 -19.65
C THR A 61 16.37 4.49 -20.68
N VAL A 62 16.73 5.76 -20.59
CA VAL A 62 16.25 6.79 -21.49
C VAL A 62 17.06 6.75 -22.79
N GLY A 63 16.39 6.60 -23.94
CA GLY A 63 17.07 6.55 -25.23
C GLY A 63 17.70 7.89 -25.63
N PRO A 64 18.65 7.88 -26.59
CA PRO A 64 19.29 9.10 -27.07
C PRO A 64 18.26 10.05 -27.67
N SER A 65 18.48 11.36 -27.55
CA SER A 65 17.55 12.41 -28.03
C SER A 65 16.17 12.45 -27.35
N ALA A 66 15.95 11.72 -26.26
CA ALA A 66 14.79 11.97 -25.42
C ALA A 66 14.89 13.38 -24.81
N VAL A 67 13.79 14.12 -24.84
CA VAL A 67 13.69 15.46 -24.27
C VAL A 67 13.31 15.36 -22.79
N VAL A 68 12.34 14.50 -22.49
CA VAL A 68 11.85 14.25 -21.14
C VAL A 68 11.46 12.79 -21.03
N ALA A 69 11.78 12.17 -19.89
CA ALA A 69 11.28 10.86 -19.52
C ALA A 69 10.55 10.95 -18.19
N HIS A 70 9.43 10.25 -18.09
CA HIS A 70 8.57 10.28 -16.93
C HIS A 70 8.38 8.88 -16.37
N LEU A 71 8.30 8.81 -15.06
CA LEU A 71 7.90 7.62 -14.33
C LEU A 71 6.89 8.08 -13.27
N SER A 72 5.68 7.53 -13.29
CA SER A 72 4.68 7.85 -12.27
C SER A 72 4.16 6.62 -11.59
N GLN A 73 3.70 6.81 -10.35
CA GLN A 73 2.97 5.82 -9.61
C GLN A 73 1.60 6.34 -9.22
N GLN A 74 0.58 5.56 -9.57
CA GLN A 74 -0.80 5.87 -9.23
C GLN A 74 -1.22 5.03 -8.01
N ILE A 75 -1.45 5.72 -6.91
CA ILE A 75 -1.96 5.19 -5.65
C ILE A 75 -3.47 5.36 -5.66
N LEU A 76 -4.17 4.24 -5.53
CA LEU A 76 -5.63 4.26 -5.59
C LEU A 76 -6.22 4.85 -4.30
N SER A 77 -7.46 5.32 -4.41
CA SER A 77 -8.27 5.86 -3.32
C SER A 77 -8.29 4.94 -2.09
N ASP A 78 -8.42 3.63 -2.31
CA ASP A 78 -8.41 2.63 -1.23
C ASP A 78 -7.04 2.51 -0.53
N ASP A 79 -5.94 2.76 -1.25
CA ASP A 79 -4.56 2.62 -0.76
C ASP A 79 -4.03 3.90 -0.08
N ILE A 80 -4.71 5.05 -0.23
CA ILE A 80 -4.29 6.36 0.32
C ILE A 80 -5.24 6.90 1.41
N ARG A 81 -6.36 6.20 1.67
CA ARG A 81 -7.45 6.68 2.54
C ARG A 81 -7.03 6.98 3.98
N ASP A 82 -6.09 6.21 4.52
CA ASP A 82 -5.54 6.37 5.86
C ASP A 82 -4.64 7.62 5.97
N LEU A 83 -3.91 7.93 4.90
CA LEU A 83 -3.06 9.12 4.81
C LEU A 83 -3.84 10.41 4.52
N ALA A 84 -4.97 10.33 3.80
CA ALA A 84 -5.72 11.49 3.32
C ALA A 84 -6.86 11.97 4.25
N ALA A 85 -7.16 11.26 5.34
CA ALA A 85 -8.33 11.53 6.18
C ALA A 85 -8.20 12.76 7.11
N PRO A 86 -7.03 13.06 7.68
CA PRO A 86 -6.71 14.39 8.22
C PRO A 86 -5.76 15.09 7.25
N GLU A 87 -5.96 16.36 6.89
CA GLU A 87 -4.93 17.12 6.15
C GLU A 87 -3.61 17.03 6.93
N SER A 88 -2.71 16.18 6.45
CA SER A 88 -1.55 15.73 7.22
C SER A 88 -0.30 15.81 6.37
N PRO A 89 0.83 16.17 6.98
CA PRO A 89 2.10 16.10 6.29
C PRO A 89 2.36 14.64 5.93
N VAL A 90 2.79 14.43 4.68
CA VAL A 90 3.33 13.17 4.20
C VAL A 90 4.73 13.39 3.67
N THR A 91 5.57 12.37 3.80
CA THR A 91 6.94 12.39 3.29
C THR A 91 7.09 11.39 2.16
N LEU A 92 7.32 11.90 0.95
CA LEU A 92 7.80 11.12 -0.19
C LEU A 92 9.29 10.90 -0.01
N SER A 93 9.75 9.65 -0.08
CA SER A 93 11.16 9.31 -0.04
C SER A 93 11.51 8.27 -1.09
N ILE A 94 12.72 8.38 -1.66
CA ILE A 94 13.18 7.51 -2.74
C ILE A 94 14.71 7.52 -2.79
N ALA A 95 15.34 6.41 -3.15
CA ALA A 95 16.75 6.38 -3.50
C ALA A 95 16.90 6.32 -5.03
N ILE A 96 17.77 7.15 -5.59
CA ILE A 96 17.95 7.31 -7.03
C ILE A 96 19.43 7.22 -7.37
N ASP A 97 19.75 6.49 -8.43
CA ASP A 97 21.07 6.46 -9.06
C ASP A 97 20.96 6.89 -10.52
N GLY A 98 21.94 7.64 -10.99
CA GLY A 98 21.98 8.20 -12.33
C GLY A 98 23.20 9.11 -12.52
N PRO A 99 23.34 9.72 -13.71
CA PRO A 99 24.44 10.65 -13.95
C PRO A 99 24.40 11.84 -12.98
N ALA A 100 25.57 12.20 -12.44
CA ALA A 100 25.71 13.39 -11.62
C ALA A 100 25.31 14.65 -12.41
N GLY A 101 24.63 15.58 -11.75
CA GLY A 101 24.06 16.79 -12.35
C GLY A 101 22.71 16.59 -13.03
N LEU A 102 22.19 15.35 -13.14
CA LEU A 102 20.86 15.11 -13.68
C LEU A 102 19.78 15.68 -12.75
N SER A 103 18.87 16.48 -13.30
CA SER A 103 17.71 17.01 -12.59
C SER A 103 16.53 16.06 -12.68
N ILE A 104 16.03 15.63 -11.53
CA ILE A 104 14.80 14.86 -11.36
C ILE A 104 13.75 15.77 -10.71
N GLY A 105 12.73 16.14 -11.47
CA GLY A 105 11.52 16.74 -10.92
C GLY A 105 10.68 15.69 -10.21
N TRP A 106 9.98 16.07 -9.15
CA TRP A 106 8.91 15.28 -8.55
C TRP A 106 7.65 16.14 -8.44
N ALA A 107 6.49 15.52 -8.60
CA ALA A 107 5.20 16.19 -8.43
C ALA A 107 4.15 15.21 -7.90
N ALA A 108 3.33 15.67 -6.96
CA ALA A 108 2.19 14.94 -6.42
C ALA A 108 0.89 15.56 -6.97
N TYR A 109 0.00 14.73 -7.49
CA TYR A 109 -1.26 15.14 -8.09
C TYR A 109 -2.44 14.36 -7.53
N VAL A 110 -3.58 15.04 -7.33
CA VAL A 110 -4.84 14.41 -6.95
C VAL A 110 -5.79 14.36 -8.15
N PRO A 111 -6.45 13.24 -8.44
CA PRO A 111 -7.36 13.14 -9.57
C PRO A 111 -8.67 13.88 -9.29
N ALA A 112 -9.30 14.40 -10.35
CA ALA A 112 -10.57 15.13 -10.24
C ALA A 112 -11.73 14.22 -9.80
N ALA A 113 -11.67 12.95 -10.20
CA ALA A 113 -12.60 11.87 -9.85
C ALA A 113 -11.85 10.67 -9.26
N LEU A 114 -12.58 9.76 -8.59
CA LEU A 114 -12.01 8.55 -8.00
C LEU A 114 -11.15 7.79 -9.02
N ASP A 115 -9.87 7.62 -8.70
CA ASP A 115 -8.90 6.81 -9.44
C ASP A 115 -8.78 7.16 -10.94
N SER A 116 -9.07 8.41 -11.30
CA SER A 116 -9.12 8.87 -12.69
C SER A 116 -8.17 10.05 -12.96
N PHE A 117 -6.98 9.74 -13.47
CA PHE A 117 -5.88 10.68 -13.65
C PHE A 117 -5.82 11.34 -15.06
N GLY A 118 -6.63 10.85 -16.00
CA GLY A 118 -6.65 11.32 -17.39
C GLY A 118 -5.44 10.84 -18.19
N THR A 119 -5.24 11.44 -19.37
CA THR A 119 -4.12 11.10 -20.27
C THR A 119 -2.99 12.12 -20.15
N VAL A 120 -1.83 11.86 -20.76
CA VAL A 120 -0.75 12.86 -20.82
C VAL A 120 -1.21 14.12 -21.57
N ALA A 121 -1.98 13.96 -22.64
CA ALA A 121 -2.49 15.07 -23.46
C ALA A 121 -3.69 15.78 -22.84
N SER A 122 -4.45 15.12 -21.98
CA SER A 122 -5.64 15.67 -21.31
C SER A 122 -5.69 15.18 -19.86
N PRO A 123 -4.81 15.70 -18.99
CA PRO A 123 -4.75 15.30 -17.59
C PRO A 123 -5.99 15.78 -16.84
N THR A 124 -6.56 14.91 -16.00
CA THR A 124 -7.71 15.23 -15.12
C THR A 124 -7.28 15.18 -13.66
N ARG A 125 -6.16 15.83 -13.35
CA ARG A 125 -5.51 15.82 -12.05
C ARG A 125 -5.05 17.24 -11.67
N THR A 126 -5.01 17.53 -10.38
CA THR A 126 -4.63 18.83 -9.83
C THR A 126 -3.32 18.69 -9.07
N LEU A 127 -2.37 19.60 -9.29
CA LEU A 127 -1.10 19.62 -8.58
C LEU A 127 -1.31 19.91 -7.09
N VAL A 128 -0.67 19.12 -6.24
CA VAL A 128 -0.62 19.32 -4.79
C VAL A 128 0.71 19.96 -4.40
N ALA A 129 1.82 19.32 -4.78
CA ALA A 129 3.16 19.77 -4.45
C ALA A 129 4.15 19.29 -5.50
N SER A 130 5.27 19.98 -5.61
CA SER A 130 6.35 19.62 -6.53
C SER A 130 7.69 20.17 -6.08
N GLY A 131 8.77 19.62 -6.62
CA GLY A 131 10.12 20.14 -6.45
C GLY A 131 11.10 19.47 -7.40
N THR A 132 12.38 19.80 -7.23
CA THR A 132 13.46 19.28 -8.07
C THR A 132 14.59 18.79 -7.20
N TRP A 133 15.13 17.63 -7.54
CA TRP A 133 16.35 17.08 -6.98
C TRP A 133 17.43 17.02 -8.06
N VAL A 134 18.65 17.45 -7.72
CA VAL A 134 19.84 17.20 -8.54
C VAL A 134 20.55 15.98 -7.99
N LEU A 135 20.92 15.06 -8.89
CA LEU A 135 21.69 13.86 -8.52
C LEU A 135 23.18 14.20 -8.43
N ASP A 136 23.86 13.56 -7.49
CA ASP A 136 25.32 13.48 -7.42
C ASP A 136 25.76 12.06 -7.83
N THR A 137 27.02 11.69 -7.60
CA THR A 137 27.52 10.36 -7.93
C THR A 137 27.00 9.27 -6.96
N GLY A 138 26.45 8.20 -7.52
CA GLY A 138 26.01 7.00 -6.80
C GLY A 138 24.55 7.04 -6.36
N ILE A 139 24.16 6.05 -5.55
CA ILE A 139 22.79 5.93 -5.04
C ILE A 139 22.56 6.98 -3.95
N ILE A 140 21.62 7.90 -4.19
CA ILE A 140 21.35 9.03 -3.31
C ILE A 140 19.90 8.99 -2.84
N GLU A 141 19.71 9.16 -1.54
CA GLU A 141 18.40 9.29 -0.94
C GLU A 141 17.88 10.72 -1.11
N LYS A 142 16.66 10.82 -1.62
CA LYS A 142 15.92 12.06 -1.76
C LYS A 142 14.61 11.95 -1.00
N ALA A 143 14.15 13.07 -0.48
CA ALA A 143 12.87 13.16 0.19
C ALA A 143 12.24 14.54 -0.03
N ALA A 144 10.92 14.57 0.08
CA ALA A 144 10.15 15.80 0.11
C ALA A 144 8.93 15.60 1.01
N THR A 145 8.64 16.60 1.83
CA THR A 145 7.47 16.63 2.70
C THR A 145 6.46 17.63 2.14
N PHE A 146 5.19 17.25 2.12
CA PHE A 146 4.09 18.11 1.69
C PHE A 146 2.79 17.73 2.39
N ASP A 147 1.86 18.67 2.49
CA ASP A 147 0.55 18.41 3.08
C ASP A 147 -0.35 17.72 2.05
N LEU A 148 -0.93 16.59 2.46
CA LEU A 148 -1.87 15.85 1.62
C LEU A 148 -3.29 16.44 1.82
N PRO A 149 -3.95 16.97 0.77
CA PRO A 149 -5.28 17.54 0.90
C PRO A 149 -6.33 16.45 1.09
N THR A 150 -7.47 16.78 1.71
CA THR A 150 -8.62 15.85 1.87
C THR A 150 -9.12 15.26 0.54
N SER A 151 -8.92 15.97 -0.57
CA SER A 151 -9.26 15.50 -1.92
C SER A 151 -8.43 14.29 -2.37
N ALA A 152 -7.28 14.02 -1.74
CA ALA A 152 -6.45 12.84 -1.99
C ALA A 152 -7.16 11.53 -1.63
N THR A 153 -8.30 11.57 -0.91
CA THR A 153 -9.21 10.42 -0.77
C THR A 153 -9.71 9.85 -2.11
N LYS A 154 -9.54 10.59 -3.22
CA LYS A 154 -9.82 10.14 -4.59
C LYS A 154 -8.67 9.36 -5.24
N GLY A 155 -7.50 9.28 -4.60
CA GLY A 155 -6.27 8.76 -5.15
C GLY A 155 -5.14 9.80 -5.18
N LEU A 156 -3.93 9.35 -5.50
CA LEU A 156 -2.73 10.18 -5.61
C LEU A 156 -1.84 9.67 -6.74
N GLU A 157 -1.30 10.56 -7.56
CA GLU A 157 -0.24 10.23 -8.52
C GLU A 157 1.04 10.96 -8.12
N VAL A 158 2.10 10.20 -7.92
CA VAL A 158 3.45 10.73 -7.76
C VAL A 158 4.19 10.55 -9.07
N GLU A 159 4.56 11.65 -9.70
CA GLU A 159 5.31 11.68 -10.96
C GLU A 159 6.75 12.12 -10.72
N LEU A 160 7.68 11.38 -11.31
CA LEU A 160 9.11 11.68 -11.39
C LEU A 160 9.45 12.01 -12.84
N THR A 161 10.15 13.13 -13.04
CA THR A 161 10.45 13.67 -14.37
C THR A 161 11.94 13.88 -14.52
N ALA A 162 12.55 13.13 -15.43
CA ALA A 162 13.94 13.35 -15.83
C ALA A 162 13.97 14.35 -16.99
N SER A 163 14.47 15.56 -16.72
CA SER A 163 14.70 16.59 -17.74
C SER A 163 16.08 16.41 -18.34
N LEU A 164 16.14 16.20 -19.65
CA LEU A 164 17.38 15.86 -20.34
C LEU A 164 17.82 16.98 -21.26
N THR A 165 19.08 17.39 -21.13
CA THR A 165 19.77 18.21 -22.12
C THR A 165 20.49 17.29 -23.09
N SER A 166 19.85 17.00 -24.22
CA SER A 166 20.37 16.32 -25.42
C SER A 166 21.61 15.44 -25.19
N SER A 167 21.43 14.18 -24.80
CA SER A 167 22.51 13.21 -24.69
C SER A 167 22.70 12.45 -26.01
N SER A 168 23.96 12.26 -26.41
CA SER A 168 24.34 11.43 -27.56
C SER A 168 24.20 9.93 -27.30
N GLY A 169 23.90 9.52 -26.06
CA GLY A 169 23.77 8.13 -25.64
C GLY A 169 22.60 7.91 -24.69
N SER A 170 22.27 6.64 -24.47
CA SER A 170 21.22 6.25 -23.53
C SER A 170 21.63 6.49 -22.08
N ILE A 171 20.72 6.98 -21.27
CA ILE A 171 20.95 7.31 -19.86
C ILE A 171 20.15 6.36 -18.97
N PRO A 172 20.80 5.48 -18.18
CA PRO A 172 20.12 4.69 -17.16
C PRO A 172 19.84 5.54 -15.92
N ILE A 173 18.60 5.50 -15.44
CA ILE A 173 18.18 6.09 -14.17
C ILE A 173 17.53 4.96 -13.37
N THR A 174 18.00 4.72 -12.15
CA THR A 174 17.54 3.60 -11.33
C THR A 174 16.90 4.11 -10.06
N PHE A 175 15.68 3.65 -9.79
CA PHE A 175 14.84 4.05 -8.67
C PHE A 175 14.70 2.89 -7.68
N TYR A 176 14.96 3.18 -6.41
CA TYR A 176 14.98 2.22 -5.32
C TYR A 176 14.05 2.67 -4.20
N ALA A 177 13.30 1.72 -3.64
CA ALA A 177 12.56 1.85 -2.38
C ALA A 177 11.75 3.16 -2.27
N ALA A 178 10.99 3.52 -3.32
CA ALA A 178 10.06 4.63 -3.23
C ALA A 178 9.04 4.38 -2.09
N GLN A 179 8.75 5.40 -1.28
CA GLN A 179 7.80 5.32 -0.18
C GLN A 179 7.12 6.66 0.08
N LEU A 180 5.91 6.60 0.62
CA LEU A 180 5.09 7.71 1.05
C LEU A 180 4.62 7.38 2.46
N GLU A 181 4.99 8.22 3.42
CA GLU A 181 4.75 7.96 4.84
C GLU A 181 3.98 9.12 5.48
N ALA A 182 3.13 8.82 6.46
CA ALA A 182 2.55 9.86 7.31
C ALA A 182 3.64 10.54 8.14
N GLY A 183 3.51 11.85 8.32
CA GLY A 183 4.40 12.67 9.11
C GLY A 183 5.41 13.46 8.28
N ALA A 184 6.01 14.45 8.96
CA ALA A 184 7.04 15.31 8.39
C ALA A 184 8.45 14.71 8.47
N GLU A 185 8.59 13.58 9.18
CA GLU A 185 9.86 12.90 9.37
C GLU A 185 9.90 11.66 8.49
N LYS A 186 10.95 11.54 7.68
CA LYS A 186 11.27 10.29 6.98
C LYS A 186 11.55 9.23 8.03
N THR A 187 10.79 8.13 8.06
CA THR A 187 11.18 7.01 8.92
C THR A 187 12.41 6.32 8.34
N GLY A 188 13.22 5.68 9.18
CA GLY A 188 14.43 5.01 8.70
C GLY A 188 14.08 4.11 7.52
N PHE A 189 14.70 4.37 6.36
CA PHE A 189 14.50 3.73 5.04
C PHE A 189 14.86 2.23 5.02
N SER A 190 14.90 1.61 6.20
CA SER A 190 15.68 0.45 6.58
C SER A 190 14.75 -0.48 7.34
N TRP A 191 14.48 -1.63 6.74
CA TRP A 191 13.76 -2.77 7.31
C TRP A 191 12.24 -2.60 7.42
N ARG A 192 11.54 -2.79 6.31
CA ARG A 192 10.34 -3.63 6.34
C ARG A 192 10.76 -5.04 5.89
N PRO A 193 11.12 -5.94 6.83
CA PRO A 193 11.34 -7.34 6.51
C PRO A 193 10.19 -7.83 5.65
N ARG A 194 10.46 -8.69 4.67
CA ARG A 194 9.42 -9.28 3.81
C ARG A 194 8.29 -9.94 4.63
N SER A 195 8.61 -10.37 5.87
CA SER A 195 7.68 -10.84 6.88
C SER A 195 6.80 -9.74 7.51
N VAL A 196 7.25 -8.49 7.64
CA VAL A 196 6.43 -7.39 8.18
C VAL A 196 5.37 -6.93 7.18
N ALA A 197 5.66 -6.99 5.87
CA ALA A 197 4.64 -6.74 4.83
C ALA A 197 3.58 -7.84 4.75
N GLN A 198 3.99 -9.10 4.99
CA GLN A 198 3.07 -10.23 5.14
C GLN A 198 2.31 -10.17 6.48
N VAL A 199 2.90 -9.56 7.51
CA VAL A 199 2.29 -9.33 8.83
C VAL A 199 1.35 -8.12 8.83
N GLU A 200 1.56 -7.07 8.04
CA GLU A 200 0.57 -5.98 7.86
C GLU A 200 -0.60 -6.40 6.95
N ALA A 201 -0.42 -7.43 6.11
CA ALA A 201 -1.52 -8.14 5.47
C ALA A 201 -2.23 -9.14 6.40
N SER A 202 -1.63 -9.45 7.55
CA SER A 202 -2.25 -10.21 8.64
C SER A 202 -2.38 -9.30 9.86
N ALA A 203 -3.31 -8.33 9.84
CA ALA A 203 -3.64 -7.54 11.03
C ALA A 203 -3.58 -8.47 12.26
N PRO A 204 -2.69 -8.22 13.24
CA PRO A 204 -2.50 -9.15 14.34
C PRO A 204 -3.86 -9.34 15.00
N ARG A 205 -4.35 -10.58 15.03
CA ARG A 205 -5.59 -10.92 15.71
C ARG A 205 -5.52 -10.38 17.12
N GLU A 206 -6.59 -9.78 17.60
CA GLU A 206 -6.63 -9.29 18.98
C GLU A 206 -6.34 -10.46 19.92
N ARG A 207 -5.23 -10.38 20.68
CA ARG A 207 -4.89 -11.38 21.68
C ARG A 207 -5.66 -11.13 22.97
N LEU A 208 -6.33 -12.16 23.47
CA LEU A 208 -7.09 -12.04 24.71
C LEU A 208 -6.16 -11.78 25.92
N PRO A 209 -6.49 -10.82 26.79
CA PRO A 209 -5.80 -10.61 28.05
C PRO A 209 -6.42 -11.40 29.23
N ALA A 210 -7.62 -11.96 29.04
CA ALA A 210 -8.38 -12.72 30.04
C ALA A 210 -9.51 -13.53 29.36
N ASP A 211 -10.16 -14.42 30.12
CA ASP A 211 -11.36 -15.14 29.69
C ASP A 211 -12.46 -14.18 29.22
N ARG A 212 -13.22 -14.58 28.20
CA ARG A 212 -14.19 -13.71 27.52
C ARG A 212 -15.55 -14.38 27.37
N TYR A 213 -16.59 -13.61 27.65
CA TYR A 213 -17.97 -14.06 27.47
C TYR A 213 -18.62 -13.37 26.27
N TYR A 214 -19.34 -14.16 25.48
CA TYR A 214 -20.26 -13.67 24.46
C TYR A 214 -21.68 -14.14 24.77
N PHE A 215 -22.66 -13.31 24.46
CA PHE A 215 -24.07 -13.53 24.78
C PHE A 215 -24.87 -13.62 23.48
N VAL A 216 -25.78 -14.59 23.39
CA VAL A 216 -26.61 -14.85 22.22
C VAL A 216 -28.07 -15.00 22.62
N ASP A 217 -28.95 -14.27 21.94
CA ASP A 217 -30.39 -14.26 22.14
C ASP A 217 -31.09 -14.25 20.77
N ALA A 218 -31.66 -15.38 20.36
CA ALA A 218 -32.35 -15.49 19.08
C ALA A 218 -33.62 -14.62 18.95
N ALA A 219 -34.23 -14.23 20.07
CA ALA A 219 -35.49 -13.49 20.08
C ALA A 219 -35.29 -11.97 20.04
N THR A 220 -34.26 -11.47 20.73
CA THR A 220 -34.04 -10.02 20.90
C THR A 220 -32.64 -9.54 20.53
N GLY A 221 -31.70 -10.45 20.24
CA GLY A 221 -30.34 -10.11 19.84
C GLY A 221 -30.24 -9.54 18.42
N SER A 222 -29.06 -9.04 18.08
CA SER A 222 -28.72 -8.55 16.74
C SER A 222 -27.27 -8.90 16.41
N ASP A 223 -27.03 -9.41 15.20
CA ASP A 223 -25.66 -9.73 14.73
C ASP A 223 -24.82 -8.50 14.38
N GLN A 224 -25.39 -7.30 14.51
CA GLN A 224 -24.66 -6.03 14.52
C GLN A 224 -24.14 -5.64 15.90
N ASN A 225 -24.59 -6.31 16.98
CA ASN A 225 -24.13 -6.03 18.33
C ASN A 225 -22.70 -6.56 18.56
N THR A 226 -22.09 -6.17 19.69
CA THR A 226 -20.75 -6.65 20.07
C THR A 226 -20.78 -8.00 20.79
N GLY A 227 -21.95 -8.46 21.23
CA GLY A 227 -22.13 -9.71 21.97
C GLY A 227 -21.57 -9.70 23.39
N ARG A 228 -21.09 -8.56 23.93
CA ARG A 228 -20.32 -8.53 25.20
C ARG A 228 -21.14 -8.57 26.49
N ARG A 229 -22.47 -8.48 26.39
CA ARG A 229 -23.44 -8.53 27.49
C ARG A 229 -24.83 -8.85 26.93
N TRP A 230 -25.76 -9.29 27.78
CA TRP A 230 -27.13 -9.61 27.36
C TRP A 230 -27.84 -8.46 26.62
N ALA A 231 -27.70 -7.21 27.08
CA ALA A 231 -28.30 -6.04 26.44
C ALA A 231 -27.75 -5.74 25.04
N SER A 232 -26.64 -6.38 24.65
CA SER A 232 -26.02 -6.28 23.32
C SER A 232 -25.65 -7.68 22.83
N ALA A 233 -26.55 -8.66 23.01
CA ALA A 233 -26.34 -10.03 22.57
C ALA A 233 -26.38 -10.14 21.04
N PHE A 234 -25.65 -11.12 20.50
CA PHE A 234 -25.81 -11.53 19.11
C PHE A 234 -27.17 -12.20 18.89
N ALA A 235 -27.68 -12.18 17.66
CA ALA A 235 -28.88 -12.94 17.31
C ALA A 235 -28.55 -14.42 17.07
N SER A 236 -27.33 -14.71 16.58
CA SER A 236 -26.92 -16.06 16.20
C SER A 236 -25.67 -16.55 16.92
N VAL A 237 -25.60 -17.86 17.14
CA VAL A 237 -24.38 -18.54 17.64
C VAL A 237 -23.28 -18.48 16.58
N GLN A 238 -23.63 -18.56 15.29
CA GLN A 238 -22.67 -18.44 14.19
C GLN A 238 -21.90 -17.13 14.27
N LYS A 239 -22.59 -16.00 14.47
CA LYS A 239 -21.93 -14.69 14.59
C LYS A 239 -20.95 -14.62 15.77
N ALA A 240 -21.30 -15.25 16.90
CA ALA A 240 -20.39 -15.34 18.04
C ALA A 240 -19.11 -16.10 17.66
N LEU A 241 -19.24 -17.26 17.00
CA LEU A 241 -18.10 -18.08 16.57
C LEU A 241 -17.25 -17.40 15.50
N ASP A 242 -17.86 -16.71 14.53
CA ASP A 242 -17.14 -15.93 13.52
C ASP A 242 -16.33 -14.78 14.16
N THR A 243 -16.90 -14.14 15.19
CA THR A 243 -16.21 -13.11 15.97
C THR A 243 -15.01 -13.71 16.73
N ILE A 244 -15.17 -14.90 17.32
CA ILE A 244 -14.10 -15.59 18.04
C ILE A 244 -13.00 -16.08 17.08
N ALA A 245 -13.36 -16.50 15.87
CA ALA A 245 -12.41 -16.95 14.85
C ALA A 245 -11.42 -15.86 14.42
N GLN A 246 -11.72 -14.59 14.69
CA GLN A 246 -10.84 -13.45 14.44
C GLN A 246 -9.89 -13.13 15.61
N LEU A 247 -9.97 -13.85 16.73
CA LEU A 247 -9.14 -13.64 17.93
C LEU A 247 -7.95 -14.60 17.99
N ASP A 248 -6.91 -14.20 18.74
CA ASP A 248 -5.94 -15.11 19.36
C ASP A 248 -6.35 -15.30 20.82
N ILE A 249 -6.91 -16.47 21.13
CA ILE A 249 -7.39 -16.77 22.49
C ILE A 249 -6.24 -17.08 23.46
N GLY A 250 -5.01 -17.26 22.97
CA GLY A 250 -3.84 -17.53 23.81
C GLY A 250 -4.09 -18.74 24.71
N ILE A 251 -4.13 -18.51 26.03
CA ILE A 251 -4.41 -19.53 27.05
C ILE A 251 -5.81 -19.36 27.69
N PHE A 252 -6.58 -18.37 27.26
CA PHE A 252 -7.83 -17.97 27.88
C PHE A 252 -9.03 -18.67 27.24
N ASN A 253 -10.06 -18.90 28.04
CA ASN A 253 -11.27 -19.55 27.59
C ASN A 253 -12.30 -18.51 27.10
N VAL A 254 -13.07 -18.89 26.08
CA VAL A 254 -14.19 -18.10 25.59
C VAL A 254 -15.48 -18.89 25.76
N THR A 255 -16.45 -18.27 26.43
CA THR A 255 -17.76 -18.90 26.69
C THR A 255 -18.85 -18.12 25.95
N VAL A 256 -19.59 -18.81 25.10
CA VAL A 256 -20.79 -18.30 24.44
C VAL A 256 -22.01 -18.77 25.25
N LEU A 257 -22.68 -17.83 25.91
CA LEU A 257 -23.91 -18.05 26.65
C LEU A 257 -25.10 -17.77 25.72
N ALA A 258 -25.84 -18.82 25.36
CA ALA A 258 -27.03 -18.72 24.53
C ALA A 258 -28.29 -18.92 25.37
N LYS A 259 -29.26 -18.01 25.26
CA LYS A 259 -30.60 -18.20 25.86
C LYS A 259 -31.31 -19.40 25.23
N ALA A 260 -32.30 -19.95 25.94
CA ALA A 260 -33.20 -20.93 25.38
C ALA A 260 -33.84 -20.39 24.08
N GLY A 261 -33.77 -21.16 23.00
CA GLY A 261 -34.23 -20.75 21.69
C GLY A 261 -33.79 -21.71 20.59
N THR A 262 -34.34 -21.50 19.39
CA THR A 262 -33.93 -22.24 18.19
C THR A 262 -32.86 -21.45 17.44
N TYR A 263 -31.67 -22.03 17.31
CA TYR A 263 -30.57 -21.43 16.57
C TYR A 263 -30.37 -22.17 15.24
N GLY A 264 -29.89 -21.43 14.24
CA GLY A 264 -29.52 -22.01 12.96
C GLY A 264 -28.32 -22.96 13.04
N PRO A 265 -27.96 -23.62 11.93
CA PRO A 265 -26.79 -24.48 11.85
C PRO A 265 -25.51 -23.75 12.28
N ILE A 266 -24.62 -24.50 12.94
CA ILE A 266 -23.31 -24.00 13.40
C ILE A 266 -22.22 -24.59 12.51
N VAL A 267 -21.35 -23.72 12.00
CA VAL A 267 -20.12 -24.07 11.28
C VAL A 267 -18.95 -23.48 12.05
N VAL A 268 -17.98 -24.32 12.40
CA VAL A 268 -16.70 -23.87 12.98
C VAL A 268 -15.75 -23.60 11.81
N PRO A 269 -15.45 -22.33 11.48
CA PRO A 269 -14.82 -21.98 10.21
C PRO A 269 -13.34 -22.39 10.14
N ALA A 270 -12.67 -22.54 11.29
CA ALA A 270 -11.28 -22.98 11.40
C ALA A 270 -10.97 -23.43 12.84
N ALA A 271 -9.81 -24.04 13.05
CA ALA A 271 -9.28 -24.25 14.39
C ALA A 271 -9.05 -22.89 15.09
N TRP A 272 -9.31 -22.85 16.39
CA TRP A 272 -9.04 -21.66 17.22
C TRP A 272 -7.53 -21.40 17.29
N MET A 273 -7.15 -20.13 17.27
CA MET A 273 -5.76 -19.72 17.44
C MET A 273 -5.48 -19.54 18.92
N GLY A 274 -4.67 -20.43 19.51
CA GLY A 274 -4.41 -20.50 20.94
C GLY A 274 -4.74 -21.88 21.50
N SER A 275 -4.31 -22.14 22.74
CA SER A 275 -4.59 -23.38 23.47
C SER A 275 -5.80 -23.28 24.41
N GLY A 276 -6.43 -22.11 24.51
CA GLY A 276 -7.67 -21.92 25.24
C GLY A 276 -8.85 -22.68 24.62
N THR A 277 -9.95 -22.79 25.36
CA THR A 277 -11.15 -23.51 24.89
C THR A 277 -12.28 -22.56 24.53
N VAL A 278 -13.06 -22.91 23.51
CA VAL A 278 -14.30 -22.22 23.15
C VAL A 278 -15.47 -23.13 23.50
N THR A 279 -16.34 -22.68 24.40
CA THR A 279 -17.50 -23.43 24.87
C THR A 279 -18.77 -22.69 24.48
N VAL A 280 -19.74 -23.39 23.88
CA VAL A 280 -21.10 -22.88 23.69
C VAL A 280 -21.99 -23.56 24.73
N GLN A 281 -22.57 -22.76 25.61
CA GLN A 281 -23.51 -23.20 26.63
C GLN A 281 -24.87 -22.60 26.32
N ALA A 282 -25.82 -23.45 25.94
CA ALA A 282 -27.22 -23.06 25.83
C ALA A 282 -27.92 -23.29 27.17
N ASP A 283 -28.79 -22.36 27.53
CA ASP A 283 -29.73 -22.57 28.64
C ASP A 283 -30.72 -23.69 28.27
N THR A 284 -31.05 -24.52 29.24
CA THR A 284 -32.07 -25.56 29.05
C THR A 284 -33.43 -24.88 28.88
N ALA A 285 -34.11 -25.21 27.79
CA ALA A 285 -35.47 -24.74 27.51
C ALA A 285 -36.48 -25.21 28.57
#